data_AF-R7D3B1-F1
#
_entry.id   AF-R7D3B1-F1
#
_cell.length_a   1.000
_cell.length_b   1.000
_cell.length_c   1.000
_cell.angle_alpha   90.00
_cell.angle_beta   90.00
_cell.angle_gamma   90.00
#
_symmetry.space_group_name_H-M   'P 1'
#
loop_
_entity.id
_entity.type
_entity.pdbx_description
1 polymer ?
#
loop_
_entity_poly.entity_id
_entity_poly.type
_entity_poly.pdbx_seq_one_letter_code
_entity_poly.pdbx_strand_id
1 'polypeptide(L)' 'MDNEQLMMEVQSGKKTMLDYVLAQEDLKDRFLSSMHDEGIEEPTEADAMRWLDRYEEMLYEDKAES' A
#
# COMPACT_ATOMS: atom_id res chain seq x y z
N MET A 1 8.37 -11.52 8.58
CA MET A 1 8.86 -10.19 8.97
C MET A 1 7.66 -9.47 9.52
N ASP A 2 7.70 -9.02 10.77
CA ASP A 2 6.55 -8.40 11.42
C ASP A 2 6.25 -7.04 10.80
N ASN A 3 4.96 -6.70 10.67
CA ASN A 3 4.48 -5.44 10.08
C ASN A 3 5.10 -4.22 10.78
N GLU A 4 5.26 -4.30 12.10
CA GLU A 4 5.92 -3.28 12.92
C GLU A 4 7.40 -3.09 12.53
N GLN A 5 8.12 -4.16 12.22
CA GLN A 5 9.52 -4.09 11.79
C GLN A 5 9.64 -3.46 10.39
N LEU A 6 8.75 -3.80 9.47
CA LEU A 6 8.69 -3.19 8.15
C LEU A 6 8.43 -1.67 8.25
N MET A 7 7.47 -1.26 9.09
CA MET A 7 7.19 0.16 9.30
C MET A 7 8.37 0.91 9.91
N MET A 8 9.08 0.31 10.87
CA MET A 8 10.31 0.90 11.42
C MET A 8 11.39 1.08 10.34
N GLU A 9 11.53 0.11 9.43
CA GLU A 9 12.47 0.21 8.31
C GLU A 9 12.07 1.32 7.32
N VAL A 10 10.78 1.49 7.03
CA VAL A 10 10.26 2.60 6.21
C VAL A 10 10.53 3.95 6.88
N GLN A 11 10.20 4.10 8.16
CA GLN A 11 10.45 5.33 8.91
C GLN A 11 11.94 5.69 8.99
N SER A 12 12.81 4.68 9.03
CA SER A 12 14.26 4.87 9.01
C SER A 12 14.83 5.20 7.62
N GLY A 13 13.99 5.19 6.58
CA GLY A 13 14.39 5.40 5.17
C GLY A 13 15.14 4.22 4.56
N LYS A 14 15.15 3.05 5.22
CA LYS A 14 15.79 1.82 4.70
C LYS A 14 14.94 1.11 3.66
N LYS A 15 13.63 1.33 3.69
CA LYS A 15 12.64 0.79 2.78
C LYS A 15 11.68 1.88 2.34
N THR A 16 11.10 1.69 1.17
CA THR A 16 10.07 2.58 0.64
C THR A 16 8.69 2.13 1.07
N MET A 17 7.70 3.01 0.92
CA MET A 17 6.29 2.60 1.10
C MET A 17 5.86 1.55 0.07
N LEU A 18 6.50 1.52 -1.11
CA LEU A 18 6.28 0.46 -2.10
C LEU A 18 6.75 -0.90 -1.56
N ASP A 19 7.93 -0.97 -0.94
CA ASP A 19 8.44 -2.20 -0.32
C ASP A 19 7.50 -2.72 0.77
N TYR A 20 6.90 -1.80 1.52
CA TYR A 20 5.91 -2.12 2.54
C TYR A 20 4.64 -2.77 1.96
N VAL A 21 4.06 -2.16 0.93
CA VAL A 21 2.85 -2.66 0.25
C VAL A 21 3.12 -4.01 -0.39
N LEU A 22 4.25 -4.17 -1.08
CA LEU A 22 4.61 -5.43 -1.75
C LEU A 22 5.00 -6.55 -0.77
N ALA A 23 5.40 -6.22 0.46
CA ALA A 23 5.73 -7.20 1.49
C ALA A 23 4.49 -7.82 2.17
N GLN A 24 3.30 -7.25 2.00
CA GLN A 24 2.05 -7.74 2.57
C GLN A 24 1.19 -8.38 1.49
N GLU A 25 0.89 -9.68 1.60
CA GLU A 25 0.10 -10.40 0.58
C GLU A 25 -1.26 -9.74 0.32
N ASP A 26 -1.99 -9.35 1.38
CA ASP A 26 -3.31 -8.74 1.25
C ASP A 26 -3.29 -7.38 0.52
N LEU A 27 -2.26 -6.57 0.76
CA LEU A 27 -2.13 -5.26 0.12
C LEU A 27 -1.55 -5.38 -1.28
N LYS A 28 -0.56 -6.25 -1.46
CA LYS A 28 0.15 -6.47 -2.73
C LYS A 28 -0.82 -6.80 -3.85
N ASP A 29 -1.69 -7.77 -3.67
CA ASP A 29 -2.58 -8.22 -4.76
C ASP A 29 -3.57 -7.12 -5.16
N ARG A 30 -4.13 -6.41 -4.18
CA ARG A 30 -5.05 -5.28 -4.41
C ARG A 30 -4.34 -4.09 -5.06
N PHE A 31 -3.13 -3.79 -4.61
CA PHE A 31 -2.30 -2.73 -5.15
C PHE A 31 -1.92 -3.02 -6.61
N LEU A 32 -1.36 -4.20 -6.89
CA LEU A 32 -0.95 -4.58 -8.23
C LEU A 32 -2.14 -4.63 -9.21
N SER A 33 -3.31 -5.11 -8.78
CA SER A 33 -4.52 -5.03 -9.59
C SER A 33 -4.88 -3.58 -9.91
N SER A 34 -4.86 -2.69 -8.90
CA SER A 34 -5.18 -1.28 -9.10
C SER A 34 -4.19 -0.59 -10.05
N MET A 35 -2.90 -0.91 -9.95
CA MET A 35 -1.87 -0.39 -10.84
C MET A 35 -2.07 -0.88 -12.28
N HIS A 36 -2.40 -2.17 -12.45
CA HIS A 36 -2.71 -2.74 -13.75
C HIS A 36 -3.92 -2.05 -14.40
N ASP A 37 -4.99 -1.82 -13.64
CA ASP A 37 -6.20 -1.14 -14.12
C ASP A 37 -5.94 0.33 -14.50
N GLU A 38 -4.98 0.99 -13.83
CA GLU A 38 -4.50 2.34 -14.16
C GLU A 38 -3.48 2.35 -15.32
N GLY A 39 -3.08 1.19 -15.84
CA GLY A 39 -2.08 1.05 -16.90
C GLY A 39 -0.64 1.32 -16.44
N ILE A 40 -0.36 1.17 -15.14
CA ILE A 40 0.95 1.37 -14.53
C ILE A 40 1.66 0.01 -14.45
N GLU A 41 2.69 -0.17 -15.28
CA GLU A 41 3.48 -1.42 -15.31
C GLU A 41 4.57 -1.46 -14.25
N GLU A 42 5.16 -0.31 -13.90
CA GLU A 42 6.23 -0.16 -12.91
C GLU A 42 5.79 0.81 -11.80
N PRO A 43 5.07 0.34 -10.78
CA PRO A 43 4.61 1.19 -9.70
C PRO A 43 5.76 1.78 -8.88
N THR A 44 5.59 3.03 -8.45
CA THR A 44 6.57 3.76 -7.64
C THR A 44 6.13 3.88 -6.18
N GLU A 45 7.02 4.41 -5.32
CA GLU A 45 6.65 4.78 -3.95
C GLU A 45 5.51 5.81 -3.89
N ALA A 46 5.47 6.75 -4.83
CA ALA A 46 4.39 7.73 -4.90
C ALA A 46 3.04 7.09 -5.22
N ASP A 47 3.04 6.06 -6.08
CA ASP A 47 1.83 5.29 -6.39
C ASP A 47 1.35 4.49 -5.19
N ALA A 48 2.27 3.87 -4.44
CA ALA A 48 1.97 3.16 -3.22
C ALA A 48 1.34 4.08 -2.16
N MET A 49 1.90 5.28 -1.94
CA MET A 49 1.32 6.27 -1.02
C MET A 49 -0.08 6.72 -1.46
N ARG A 50 -0.23 7.12 -2.73
CA ARG A 50 -1.53 7.55 -3.29
C ARG A 50 -2.59 6.44 -3.23
N TRP A 51 -2.18 5.19 -3.39
CA TRP A 51 -3.07 4.05 -3.27
C TRP A 51 -3.46 3.78 -1.82
N LEU A 52 -2.51 3.85 -0.88
CA LEU A 52 -2.78 3.68 0.56
C LEU A 52 -3.74 4.74 1.09
N ASP A 53 -3.58 6.01 0.71
CA ASP A 53 -4.51 7.09 1.11
C ASP A 53 -5.96 6.75 0.69
N ARG A 54 -6.15 6.32 -0.57
CA ARG A 54 -7.48 5.87 -1.07
C ARG A 54 -7.97 4.60 -0.37
N TYR A 55 -7.06 3.68 -0.04
CA TYR A 55 -7.37 2.44 0.64
C TYR A 55 -7.89 2.70 2.07
N GLU A 56 -7.29 3.64 2.79
CA GLU A 56 -7.77 4.07 4.09
C GLU A 56 -9.17 4.71 4.00
N GLU A 57 -9.41 5.60 3.04
CA GLU A 57 -10.73 6.22 2.82
C GLU A 57 -11.84 5.18 2.61
N MET A 58 -11.59 4.17 1.77
CA MET A 58 -12.55 3.07 1.53
C MET A 58 -12.84 2.25 2.80
N LEU A 59 -11.82 2.00 3.64
CA LEU A 59 -12.01 1.27 4.90
C LEU A 59 -12.84 2.06 5.93
N TYR A 60 -12.78 3.39 5.89
CA TYR A 60 -13.59 4.24 6.76
C TYR A 60 -15.03 4.36 6.27
N GLU A 61 -15.27 4.41 4.95
CA GLU A 61 -16.61 4.41 4.38
C GLU A 61 -17.36 3.09 4.68
N ASP A 62 -16.69 1.94 4.52
CA ASP A 62 -17.27 0.62 4.83
C ASP A 62 -17.67 0.48 6.33
N LYS A 63 -16.98 1.21 7.22
CA LYS A 63 -17.30 1.25 8.66
C LYS A 63 -18.37 2.27 9.04
N ALA A 64 -18.66 3.25 8.18
CA ALA A 64 -19.72 4.24 8.44
C ALA A 64 -21.13 3.68 8.14
N GLU A 65 -21.22 2.59 7.36
CA GLU A 65 -22.47 1.91 7.01
C GLU A 65 -22.75 0.62 7.82
N SER A 66 -21.93 0.28 8.82
CA SER A 66 -22.10 -0.89 9.71
C SER A 66 -22.78 -0.60 11.04
#